data_AF-A0A354M8E0-F1
#
_entry.id   AF-A0A354M8E0-F1
#
_cell.length_a   1.000
_cell.length_b   1.000
_cell.length_c   1.000
_cell.angle_alpha   90.00
_cell.angle_beta   90.00
_cell.angle_gamma   90.00
#
_symmetry.space_group_name_H-M   'P 1'
#
loop_
_entity.id
_entity.type
_entity.pdbx_description
1 polymer ?
#
loop_
_entity_poly.entity_id
_entity_poly.type
_entity_poly.pdbx_seq_one_letter_code
_entity_poly.pdbx_strand_id
1 'polypeptide(L)'
;MPDIKNAAAAAPVKKVPFAVSEAYKNIRTNLVSILARQGNKVIAVSSPNASEGKSTTAINTAISLSQLNKKVILIDADAHRPSLHSKLRLDNKNGLMDVINGITDIDGTVKKYNTYLDILTVGN
;
A
#
# COMPACT_ATOMS: atom_id res chain seq x y z
N MET A 1 2.67 21.03 5.99
CA MET A 1 4.02 20.43 6.02
C MET A 1 4.28 20.01 7.45
N PRO A 2 4.64 18.75 7.77
CA PRO A 2 5.11 18.41 9.09
C PRO A 2 6.57 18.85 9.26
N ASP A 3 6.87 19.43 10.41
CA ASP A 3 8.20 19.94 10.81
C ASP A 3 9.25 18.82 10.90
N ILE A 4 10.30 18.96 10.11
CA ILE A 4 11.42 18.00 10.00
C ILE A 4 12.60 18.54 10.81
N LYS A 5 12.52 18.50 12.15
CA LYS A 5 13.63 18.96 13.01
C LYS A 5 14.19 17.95 14.01
N ASN A 6 13.78 16.68 13.97
CA ASN A 6 14.50 15.63 14.71
C ASN A 6 14.31 14.26 14.07
N ALA A 7 15.15 13.93 13.09
CA ALA A 7 15.37 12.56 12.65
C ALA A 7 16.85 12.40 12.36
N ALA A 8 17.51 11.56 13.17
CA ALA A 8 18.87 11.09 12.95
C ALA A 8 19.09 10.69 11.48
N ALA A 9 20.17 11.20 10.89
CA ALA A 9 20.70 10.89 9.55
C ALA A 9 19.81 9.97 8.69
N ALA A 10 18.78 10.56 8.07
CA ALA A 10 17.96 9.85 7.11
C ALA A 10 18.86 9.36 5.97
N ALA A 11 18.97 8.04 5.79
CA ALA A 11 19.65 7.43 4.66
C ALA A 11 19.20 8.12 3.35
N PRO A 12 20.10 8.32 2.38
CA PRO A 12 19.76 9.04 1.15
C PRO A 12 18.51 8.43 0.53
N VAL A 13 17.47 9.25 0.36
CA VAL A 13 16.25 8.85 -0.33
C VAL A 13 16.66 8.38 -1.71
N LYS A 14 16.62 7.07 -1.94
CA LYS A 14 17.03 6.48 -3.21
C LYS A 14 16.15 7.08 -4.30
N LYS A 15 16.74 7.86 -5.20
CA LYS A 15 16.01 8.53 -6.28
C LYS A 15 15.38 7.47 -7.17
N VAL A 16 14.05 7.39 -7.18
CA VAL A 16 13.32 6.49 -8.07
C VAL A 16 13.58 6.95 -9.52
N PRO A 17 13.96 6.06 -10.44
CA PRO A 17 14.17 6.42 -11.84
C PRO A 17 12.92 7.07 -12.43
N PHE A 18 13.10 8.13 -13.25
CA PHE A 18 12.00 8.88 -13.84
C PHE A 18 11.00 7.96 -14.59
N ALA A 19 11.51 7.03 -15.40
CA ALA A 19 10.69 6.07 -16.13
C ALA A 19 9.78 5.22 -15.23
N VAL A 20 10.27 4.82 -14.05
CA VAL A 20 9.48 4.04 -13.08
C VAL A 20 8.38 4.91 -12.47
N SER A 21 8.69 6.17 -12.14
CA SER A 21 7.70 7.12 -11.62
C SER A 21 6.59 7.39 -12.63
N GLU A 22 6.94 7.66 -13.89
CA GLU A 22 5.96 7.89 -14.97
C GLU A 22 5.11 6.65 -15.24
N ALA A 23 5.67 5.44 -15.19
CA ALA A 23 4.90 4.20 -15.34
C ALA A 23 3.77 4.09 -14.29
N TYR A 24 4.05 4.39 -13.01
CA TYR A 24 3.02 4.37 -11.97
C TYR A 24 2.03 5.54 -12.05
N LYS A 25 2.43 6.68 -12.62
CA LYS A 25 1.48 7.76 -12.94
C LYS A 25 0.52 7.34 -14.05
N ASN A 26 1.01 6.64 -15.07
CA ASN A 26 0.19 6.11 -16.16
C ASN A 26 -0.81 5.06 -15.65
N ILE A 27 -0.34 4.10 -14.84
CA ILE A 27 -1.23 3.11 -14.18
C ILE A 27 -2.34 3.83 -13.40
N ARG A 28 -1.98 4.81 -12.58
CA ARG A 28 -2.94 5.59 -11.79
C ARG A 28 -3.99 6.28 -12.68
N THR A 29 -3.57 6.97 -13.75
CA THR A 29 -4.49 7.67 -14.65
C THR A 29 -5.50 6.71 -15.26
N ASN A 30 -5.03 5.55 -15.72
CA ASN A 30 -5.90 4.51 -16.29
C ASN A 30 -6.88 3.95 -15.24
N LEU A 31 -6.39 3.65 -14.04
CA LEU A 31 -7.23 3.16 -12.95
C LEU A 31 -8.30 4.18 -12.55
N VAL A 32 -7.94 5.46 -12.38
CA VAL A 32 -8.92 6.51 -12.03
C VAL A 32 -10.04 6.59 -13.07
N SER A 33 -9.70 6.49 -14.35
CA SER A 33 -10.68 6.47 -15.45
C SER A 33 -11.61 5.25 -15.38
N ILE A 34 -11.06 4.05 -15.15
CA ILE A 34 -11.83 2.80 -15.04
C ILE A 34 -12.77 2.84 -13.83
N LEU A 35 -12.24 3.20 -12.65
CA LEU A 35 -13.01 3.22 -11.40
C LEU A 35 -14.15 4.25 -11.45
N ALA A 36 -13.94 5.39 -12.12
CA ALA A 36 -14.99 6.39 -12.32
C ALA A 36 -16.17 5.87 -13.15
N ARG A 37 -15.93 4.93 -14.08
CA ARG A 37 -16.95 4.36 -14.96
C ARG A 37 -17.69 3.18 -14.34
N GLN A 38 -16.99 2.35 -13.57
CA GLN A 38 -17.54 1.09 -13.04
C GLN A 38 -18.27 1.25 -11.71
N GLY A 39 -18.05 2.34 -10.97
CA GLY A 39 -18.64 2.55 -9.65
C GLY A 39 -18.05 1.68 -8.53
N ASN A 40 -17.25 0.66 -8.86
CA ASN A 40 -16.46 -0.13 -7.91
C ASN A 40 -15.10 0.54 -7.64
N LYS A 41 -14.64 0.51 -6.38
CA LYS A 41 -13.39 1.12 -5.91
C LYS A 41 -12.35 0.08 -5.46
N VAL A 42 -12.61 -1.21 -5.66
CA VAL A 42 -11.74 -2.31 -5.23
C VAL A 42 -10.89 -2.79 -6.41
N ILE A 43 -9.58 -2.90 -6.19
CA ILE A 43 -8.61 -3.42 -7.16
C ILE A 43 -7.86 -4.58 -6.53
N ALA A 44 -7.86 -5.73 -7.20
CA ALA A 44 -7.01 -6.86 -6.85
C ALA A 44 -5.74 -6.84 -7.72
N VAL A 45 -4.58 -7.06 -7.10
CA VAL A 45 -3.29 -7.19 -7.79
C VAL A 45 -2.75 -8.59 -7.54
N SER A 46 -2.52 -9.35 -8.61
CA SER A 46 -2.01 -10.72 -8.57
C SER A 46 -0.97 -10.94 -9.67
N SER A 47 -0.21 -12.03 -9.57
CA SER A 47 0.78 -12.45 -10.57
C SER A 47 0.83 -13.98 -10.65
N PRO A 48 1.15 -14.56 -11.83
CA PRO A 48 1.19 -16.02 -11.99
C PRO A 48 2.27 -16.68 -11.12
N ASN A 49 3.37 -16.00 -10.81
CA ASN A 49 4.44 -16.54 -9.98
C ASN A 49 4.84 -15.62 -8.82
N ALA A 50 5.55 -16.20 -7.84
CA ALA A 50 6.21 -15.44 -6.79
C ALA A 50 7.33 -14.56 -7.37
N SER A 51 7.64 -13.46 -6.67
CA SER A 51 8.74 -12.54 -7.01
C SER A 51 8.60 -11.76 -8.34
N GLU A 52 7.43 -11.73 -8.96
CA GLU A 52 7.14 -10.93 -10.17
C GLU A 52 6.81 -9.45 -9.88
N GLY A 53 7.02 -9.01 -8.64
CA GLY A 53 6.83 -7.61 -8.27
C GLY A 53 5.37 -7.20 -7.97
N LYS A 54 4.46 -8.15 -7.77
CA LYS A 54 3.06 -7.87 -7.41
C LYS A 54 2.91 -6.92 -6.20
N SER A 55 3.58 -7.19 -5.09
CA SER A 55 3.51 -6.35 -3.88
C SER A 55 4.12 -4.97 -4.12
N THR A 56 5.22 -4.90 -4.89
CA THR A 56 5.85 -3.62 -5.26
C THR A 56 4.89 -2.78 -6.11
N THR A 57 4.19 -3.42 -7.06
CA THR A 57 3.21 -2.78 -7.93
C THR A 57 2.02 -2.28 -7.13
N ALA A 58 1.49 -3.08 -6.20
CA ALA A 58 0.38 -2.71 -5.33
C ALA A 58 0.74 -1.50 -4.45
N ILE A 59 1.92 -1.53 -3.79
CA ILE A 59 2.42 -0.43 -2.95
C ILE A 59 2.53 0.87 -3.75
N ASN A 60 3.23 0.86 -4.88
CA ASN A 60 3.45 2.08 -5.65
C ASN A 60 2.17 2.60 -6.31
N THR A 61 1.25 1.71 -6.68
CA THR A 61 -0.08 2.11 -7.18
C THR A 61 -0.89 2.80 -6.09
N ALA A 62 -0.92 2.24 -4.87
CA ALA A 62 -1.61 2.85 -3.73
C ALA A 62 -1.02 4.21 -3.36
N ILE A 63 0.32 4.33 -3.32
CA ILE A 63 1.03 5.60 -3.12
C ILE A 63 0.64 6.60 -4.21
N SER A 64 0.72 6.20 -5.48
CA SER A 64 0.40 7.05 -6.63
C SER A 64 -1.05 7.57 -6.57
N LEU A 65 -2.02 6.72 -6.19
CA LEU A 65 -3.42 7.10 -5.97
C LEU A 65 -3.58 8.08 -4.79
N SER A 66 -2.89 7.83 -3.68
CA SER A 66 -2.95 8.69 -2.48
C SER A 66 -2.42 10.11 -2.75
N GLN A 67 -1.47 10.27 -3.69
CA GLN A 67 -0.94 11.57 -4.11
C GLN A 67 -1.98 12.46 -4.82
N LEU A 68 -3.11 11.88 -5.28
CA LEU A 68 -4.26 12.64 -5.78
C LEU A 68 -5.24 13.02 -4.65
N ASN A 69 -4.81 12.93 -3.39
CA ASN A 69 -5.64 13.15 -2.20
C ASN A 69 -6.86 12.23 -2.12
N LYS A 70 -6.81 11.06 -2.78
CA LYS A 70 -7.84 10.02 -2.66
C LYS A 70 -7.57 9.21 -1.41
N LYS A 71 -8.60 8.94 -0.60
CA LYS A 71 -8.50 7.99 0.52
C LYS A 71 -8.31 6.59 -0.04
N VAL A 72 -7.17 5.97 0.25
CA VAL A 72 -6.78 4.65 -0.22
C VAL A 72 -6.44 3.79 0.99
N ILE A 73 -6.91 2.54 0.98
CA ILE A 73 -6.40 1.49 1.86
C ILE A 73 -5.72 0.43 1.01
N LEU A 74 -4.51 0.03 1.40
CA LEU A 74 -3.77 -1.08 0.80
C LEU A 74 -3.81 -2.26 1.76
N ILE A 75 -4.36 -3.37 1.29
CA ILE A 75 -4.56 -4.58 2.09
C ILE A 75 -3.61 -5.66 1.57
N ASP A 76 -2.77 -6.23 2.46
CA ASP A 76 -2.01 -7.44 2.15
C ASP A 76 -2.89 -8.65 2.40
N ALA A 77 -3.28 -9.34 1.33
CA ALA A 77 -4.11 -10.54 1.37
C ALA A 77 -3.31 -11.82 1.01
N ASP A 78 -1.98 -11.73 0.89
CA ASP A 78 -1.12 -12.90 0.66
C ASP A 78 -0.65 -13.50 1.99
N ALA A 79 -1.53 -14.30 2.62
CA ALA A 79 -1.23 -14.94 3.90
C ALA A 79 -0.13 -16.03 3.82
N HIS A 80 0.16 -16.54 2.63
CA HIS A 80 1.19 -17.59 2.46
C HIS A 80 2.60 -16.99 2.47
N ARG A 81 2.78 -15.82 1.87
CA ARG A 81 4.08 -15.13 1.78
C ARG A 81 3.92 -13.62 2.00
N PRO A 82 3.51 -13.19 3.21
CA PRO A 82 3.30 -11.79 3.53
C PRO A 82 4.59 -11.01 3.33
N SER A 83 4.52 -9.91 2.58
CA SER A 83 5.73 -9.13 2.21
C SER A 83 5.53 -7.62 2.31
N LEU A 84 4.31 -7.17 2.55
CA LEU A 84 3.99 -5.75 2.55
C LEU A 84 4.52 -5.05 3.79
N HIS A 85 4.36 -5.67 4.97
CA HIS A 85 4.84 -5.13 6.25
C HIS A 85 6.36 -4.88 6.21
N SER A 86 7.14 -5.83 5.69
CA SER A 86 8.60 -5.72 5.61
C SER A 86 9.06 -4.66 4.61
N LYS A 87 8.39 -4.58 3.44
CA LYS A 87 8.66 -3.54 2.42
C LYS A 87 8.35 -2.12 2.92
N LEU A 88 7.33 -1.97 3.76
CA LEU A 88 6.90 -0.68 4.32
C LEU A 88 7.49 -0.39 5.70
N ARG A 89 8.27 -1.31 6.28
CA ARG A 89 8.84 -1.21 7.64
C ARG A 89 7.77 -1.03 8.72
N LEU A 90 6.67 -1.76 8.58
CA LEU A 90 5.58 -1.83 9.55
C LEU A 90 5.71 -3.13 10.35
N ASP A 91 5.19 -3.13 11.58
CA ASP A 91 4.96 -4.38 12.29
C ASP A 91 3.84 -5.18 11.61
N ASN A 92 3.81 -6.50 11.79
CA ASN A 92 2.78 -7.39 11.23
C ASN A 92 1.81 -7.92 12.29
N LYS A 93 1.79 -7.33 13.49
CA LYS A 93 0.83 -7.74 14.53
C LYS A 93 -0.55 -7.18 14.20
N ASN A 94 -1.59 -7.94 14.54
CA ASN A 94 -2.99 -7.57 14.44
C ASN A 94 -3.35 -7.06 13.03
N GLY A 95 -3.60 -7.99 12.11
CA GLY A 95 -3.90 -7.70 10.71
C GLY A 95 -5.15 -8.42 10.19
N LEU A 96 -5.24 -8.54 8.86
CA LEU A 96 -6.40 -9.08 8.16
C LEU A 96 -6.84 -10.46 8.67
N MET A 97 -5.88 -11.37 8.91
CA MET A 97 -6.16 -12.73 9.38
C MET A 97 -6.71 -12.74 10.80
N ASP A 98 -6.20 -11.87 11.68
CA ASP A 98 -6.71 -11.72 13.04
C ASP A 98 -8.18 -11.27 13.04
N VAL A 99 -8.53 -10.34 12.14
CA VAL A 99 -9.92 -9.87 11.97
C VAL A 99 -10.82 -10.98 11.42
N ILE A 100 -10.37 -11.69 10.38
CA ILE A 100 -11.15 -12.79 9.78
C ILE A 100 -11.40 -13.91 10.79
N ASN A 101 -10.43 -14.18 11.67
CA ASN A 101 -10.54 -15.21 12.71
C ASN A 101 -11.28 -14.72 13.98
N GLY A 102 -11.73 -13.47 14.03
CA GLY A 102 -12.44 -12.91 15.17
C GLY A 102 -11.58 -12.66 16.41
N ILE A 103 -10.25 -12.54 16.24
CA ILE A 103 -9.30 -12.27 17.33
C ILE A 103 -9.32 -10.79 17.73
N THR A 104 -9.56 -9.89 16.76
CA THR A 104 -9.56 -8.43 16.97
C THR A 104 -10.52 -7.74 15.99
N ASP A 105 -10.96 -6.54 16.33
CA ASP A 105 -11.79 -5.69 15.45
C ASP A 105 -10.96 -4.92 14.43
N ILE A 106 -11.59 -4.55 13.30
CA ILE A 106 -10.92 -3.85 12.19
C ILE A 106 -10.34 -2.49 12.59
N ASP A 107 -11.04 -1.74 13.45
CA ASP A 107 -10.72 -0.34 13.80
C ASP A 107 -9.35 -0.20 14.48
N GLY A 108 -8.82 -1.26 15.11
CA GLY A 108 -7.50 -1.30 15.74
C GLY A 108 -6.37 -1.88 14.90
N THR A 109 -6.66 -2.38 13.69
CA THR A 109 -5.68 -3.11 12.84
C THR A 109 -5.15 -2.30 11.67
N VAL A 110 -5.89 -1.26 11.27
CA VAL A 110 -5.53 -0.40 10.14
C VAL A 110 -4.43 0.59 10.57
N LYS A 111 -3.32 0.57 9.84
CA LYS A 111 -2.12 1.37 10.13
C LYS A 111 -2.03 2.55 9.18
N LYS A 112 -1.93 3.75 9.73
CA LYS A 112 -1.79 4.97 8.93
C LYS A 112 -0.38 5.08 8.35
N TYR A 113 -0.27 5.18 7.02
CA TYR A 113 1.02 5.38 6.34
C TYR A 113 1.25 6.86 5.98
N ASN A 114 0.22 7.55 5.48
CA ASN A 114 0.22 9.00 5.31
C ASN A 114 -1.23 9.57 5.45
N THR A 115 -1.45 10.84 5.11
CA THR A 115 -2.76 11.49 5.21
C THR A 115 -3.88 10.79 4.41
N TYR A 116 -3.53 10.15 3.31
CA TYR A 116 -4.47 9.59 2.32
C TYR A 116 -4.26 8.10 2.05
N LEU A 117 -3.29 7.46 2.72
CA LEU A 117 -2.97 6.05 2.57
C LEU A 117 -2.93 5.36 3.93
N ASP A 118 -3.81 4.39 4.08
CA ASP A 118 -3.85 3.44 5.18
C ASP A 118 -3.43 2.05 4.70
N ILE A 119 -2.92 1.23 5.61
CA ILE A 119 -2.37 -0.09 5.34
C ILE A 119 -2.99 -1.11 6.28
N LEU A 120 -3.47 -2.23 5.75
CA LEU A 120 -3.83 -3.41 6.53
C LEU A 120 -2.87 -4.55 6.17
N THR A 121 -2.04 -4.94 7.12
CA THR A 121 -1.11 -6.07 6.95
C THR A 121 -1.83 -7.41 7.11
N VAL A 122 -1.17 -8.51 6.79
CA VAL A 122 -1.77 -9.86 6.93
C VAL A 122 -2.13 -10.17 8.38
N GLY A 123 -1.31 -9.78 9.36
CA GLY A 123 -1.46 -10.31 10.73
C GLY A 123 -0.59 -11.55 10.93
N ASN A 124 -0.57 -12.07 12.15
CA ASN A 124 0.26 -13.21 12.54
C ASN A 124 -0.57 -14.47 12.80
#